data_AF-A0A948MPD2-F1
#
_entry.id   AF-A0A948MPD2-F1
#
_cell.length_a   1.000
_cell.length_b   1.000
_cell.length_c   1.000
_cell.angle_alpha   90.00
_cell.angle_beta   90.00
_cell.angle_gamma   90.00
#
_symmetry.space_group_name_H-M   'P 1'
#
loop_
_entity.id
_entity.type
_entity.pdbx_description
1 polymer ?
#
loop_
_entity_poly.entity_id
_entity_poly.type
_entity_poly.pdbx_seq_one_letter_code
_entity_poly.pdbx_strand_id
1 'polypeptide(L)'
;EACRRASNCAPFLERVKEQTDLDIEIISTEEEASLAVAGCVPLLDRRTPYGLVFDIGGGSTEVSFFRLEGERDYDLRKIISIPLGVVTLAEQFGGKHVGPAIYEAMVAEVSPHLEKFEAICSIGKRIQAGEVQMLGTSGTVTTLAGMHLGLPRYDRSKVDGTFLGFDQVNAMTRRLVDLDYAGRAAQPCIGQDRADLVLAGCAILDAICRRWPVGRLRVGDRGVREGILFGLLAQHEATRRRPAHGYHRIALQ
;
A
#
# COMPACT_ATOMS: atom_id res chain seq x y z
N GLU A 1 2.85 -8.80 -8.11
CA GLU A 1 3.08 -10.12 -7.46
C GLU A 1 2.63 -11.37 -8.25
N ALA A 2 1.36 -11.53 -8.63
CA ALA A 2 0.84 -12.79 -9.19
C ALA A 2 1.66 -13.36 -10.38
N CYS A 3 2.03 -12.50 -11.33
CA CYS A 3 2.89 -12.87 -12.46
C CYS A 3 4.28 -13.36 -12.01
N ARG A 4 4.88 -12.80 -10.94
CA ARG A 4 6.19 -13.25 -10.42
C ARG A 4 6.16 -14.68 -9.88
N ARG A 5 5.01 -15.12 -9.34
CA ARG A 5 4.87 -16.41 -8.65
C ARG A 5 4.30 -17.52 -9.54
N ALA A 6 3.56 -17.14 -10.58
CA ALA A 6 2.86 -18.09 -11.43
C ALA A 6 3.82 -18.87 -12.34
N SER A 7 3.80 -20.20 -12.27
CA SER A 7 4.60 -21.07 -13.15
C SER A 7 4.21 -20.94 -14.63
N ASN A 8 3.00 -20.46 -14.91
CA ASN A 8 2.47 -20.21 -16.24
C ASN A 8 2.52 -18.72 -16.64
N CYS A 9 3.40 -17.91 -16.05
CA CYS A 9 3.50 -16.50 -16.41
C CYS A 9 3.95 -16.27 -17.86
N ALA A 10 4.95 -17.01 -18.35
CA ALA A 10 5.46 -16.85 -19.71
C ALA A 10 4.36 -17.01 -20.79
N PRO A 11 3.59 -18.11 -20.83
CA PRO A 11 2.51 -18.25 -21.83
C PRO A 11 1.38 -17.22 -21.63
N PHE A 12 1.17 -16.72 -20.41
CA PHE A 12 0.24 -15.61 -20.18
C PHE A 12 0.72 -14.32 -20.85
N LEU A 13 2.00 -13.95 -20.67
CA LEU A 13 2.58 -12.75 -21.26
C LEU A 13 2.63 -12.81 -22.79
N GLU A 14 2.99 -13.97 -23.36
CA GLU A 14 2.95 -14.21 -24.81
C GLU A 14 1.55 -13.96 -25.37
N ARG A 15 0.52 -14.54 -24.74
CA ARG A 15 -0.86 -14.34 -25.16
C ARG A 15 -1.31 -12.89 -25.05
N VAL A 16 -0.89 -12.15 -24.02
CA VAL A 16 -1.20 -10.71 -23.92
C VAL A 16 -0.56 -9.95 -25.08
N LYS A 17 0.73 -10.20 -25.36
CA LYS A 17 1.43 -9.55 -26.46
C LYS A 17 0.76 -9.85 -27.81
N GLU A 18 0.39 -11.10 -28.07
CA GLU A 18 -0.32 -11.49 -29.30
C GLU A 18 -1.68 -10.82 -29.45
N GLN A 19 -2.42 -10.64 -28.35
CA GLN A 19 -3.80 -10.14 -28.39
C GLN A 19 -3.90 -8.61 -28.33
N THR A 20 -2.90 -7.92 -27.76
CA THR A 20 -2.99 -6.47 -27.50
C THR A 20 -1.78 -5.69 -28.01
N ASP A 21 -0.74 -6.35 -28.51
CA ASP A 21 0.56 -5.78 -28.87
C ASP A 21 1.28 -5.04 -27.70
N LEU A 22 0.85 -5.30 -26.46
CA LEU A 22 1.45 -4.68 -25.27
C LEU A 22 2.55 -5.57 -24.70
N ASP A 23 3.73 -4.99 -24.49
CA ASP A 23 4.80 -5.62 -23.74
C ASP A 23 4.60 -5.34 -22.24
N ILE A 24 4.26 -6.39 -21.48
CA ILE A 24 4.12 -6.29 -20.03
C ILE A 24 5.47 -6.58 -19.36
N GLU A 25 5.96 -5.59 -18.61
CA GLU A 25 7.14 -5.73 -17.76
C GLU A 25 6.77 -6.25 -16.36
N ILE A 26 7.50 -7.24 -15.87
CA ILE A 26 7.37 -7.71 -14.48
C ILE A 26 8.38 -6.96 -13.63
N ILE A 27 7.90 -6.02 -12.82
CA ILE A 27 8.73 -5.29 -11.85
C ILE A 27 9.09 -6.14 -10.62
N SER A 28 10.23 -5.85 -10.01
CA SER A 28 10.64 -6.46 -8.74
C SER A 28 9.76 -6.00 -7.56
N THR A 29 9.83 -6.69 -6.42
CA THR A 29 9.09 -6.27 -5.22
C THR A 29 9.63 -4.93 -4.68
N GLU A 30 10.94 -4.73 -4.75
CA GLU A 30 11.61 -3.50 -4.34
C GLU A 30 11.19 -2.31 -5.23
N GLU A 31 11.07 -2.55 -6.54
CA GLU A 31 10.60 -1.55 -7.50
C GLU A 31 9.12 -1.22 -7.31
N GLU A 32 8.27 -2.23 -7.10
CA GLU A 32 6.84 -2.06 -6.79
C GLU A 32 6.66 -1.17 -5.55
N ALA A 33 7.39 -1.48 -4.48
CA ALA A 33 7.35 -0.70 -3.25
C ALA A 33 7.90 0.72 -3.43
N SER A 34 8.98 0.89 -4.22
CA SER A 34 9.54 2.22 -4.52
C SER A 34 8.55 3.09 -5.32
N LEU A 35 7.88 2.51 -6.31
CA LEU A 35 6.82 3.18 -7.07
C LEU A 35 5.62 3.51 -6.19
N ALA A 36 5.21 2.60 -5.30
CA ALA A 36 4.14 2.87 -4.34
C ALA A 36 4.47 4.06 -3.42
N VAL A 37 5.70 4.14 -2.89
CA VAL A 37 6.18 5.29 -2.11
C VAL A 37 6.11 6.56 -2.94
N ALA A 38 6.68 6.56 -4.16
CA ALA A 38 6.67 7.73 -5.04
C ALA A 38 5.25 8.24 -5.34
N GLY A 39 4.28 7.33 -5.55
CA GLY A 39 2.87 7.65 -5.73
C GLY A 39 2.21 8.32 -4.51
N CYS A 40 2.73 8.03 -3.31
CA CYS A 40 2.19 8.49 -2.03
C CYS A 40 2.84 9.77 -1.49
N VAL A 41 4.08 10.08 -1.88
CA VAL A 41 4.82 11.27 -1.43
C VAL A 41 4.01 12.59 -1.53
N PRO A 42 3.19 12.82 -2.57
CA PRO A 42 2.33 14.02 -2.65
C PRO A 42 1.24 14.11 -1.56
N LEU A 43 0.89 12.99 -0.91
CA LEU A 43 -0.07 12.94 0.19
C LEU A 43 0.59 13.11 1.57
N LEU A 44 1.90 13.29 1.67
CA LEU A 44 2.57 13.41 2.97
C LEU A 44 2.75 14.88 3.38
N ASP A 45 2.50 15.17 4.65
CA ASP A 45 2.73 16.48 5.26
C ASP A 45 4.23 16.69 5.49
N ARG A 46 4.79 17.74 4.88
CA ARG A 46 6.24 18.01 4.94
C ARG A 46 6.72 18.52 6.29
N ARG A 47 5.81 18.90 7.18
CA ARG A 47 6.15 19.27 8.56
C ARG A 47 6.51 18.05 9.42
N THR A 48 6.12 16.86 9.00
CA THR A 48 6.44 15.60 9.69
C THR A 48 7.51 14.86 8.89
N PRO A 49 8.76 14.78 9.39
CA PRO A 49 9.92 14.44 8.57
C PRO A 49 9.98 12.99 8.09
N TYR A 50 9.30 12.05 8.77
CA TYR A 50 9.34 10.64 8.40
C TYR A 50 7.98 10.13 7.92
N GLY A 51 8.00 9.40 6.82
CA GLY A 51 6.86 8.64 6.31
C GLY A 51 7.00 7.15 6.63
N LEU A 52 5.94 6.58 7.20
CA LEU A 52 5.72 5.14 7.27
C LEU A 52 4.56 4.80 6.32
N VAL A 53 4.89 4.23 5.16
CA VAL A 53 3.91 3.85 4.13
C VAL A 53 3.76 2.35 4.12
N PHE A 54 2.53 1.86 4.03
CA PHE A 54 2.27 0.43 3.82
C PHE A 54 1.23 0.21 2.74
N ASP A 55 1.39 -0.89 2.00
CA ASP A 55 0.46 -1.36 0.96
C ASP A 55 0.03 -2.78 1.31
N ILE A 56 -1.27 -2.99 1.57
CA ILE A 56 -1.81 -4.31 1.92
C ILE A 56 -2.32 -4.97 0.65
N GLY A 57 -1.46 -5.75 0.00
CA GLY A 57 -1.76 -6.48 -1.22
C GLY A 57 -2.53 -7.78 -1.00
N GLY A 58 -2.69 -8.54 -2.08
CA GLY A 58 -3.33 -9.86 -2.07
C GLY A 58 -2.44 -10.94 -1.45
N GLY A 59 -1.21 -11.08 -1.92
CA GLY A 59 -0.28 -12.11 -1.44
C GLY A 59 0.78 -11.60 -0.47
N SER A 60 1.11 -10.30 -0.52
CA SER A 60 2.07 -9.65 0.36
C SER A 60 1.55 -8.34 0.95
N THR A 61 2.30 -7.82 1.92
CA THR A 61 2.17 -6.46 2.46
C THR A 61 3.52 -5.78 2.47
N GLU A 62 3.65 -4.66 1.77
CA GLU A 62 4.87 -3.87 1.74
C GLU A 62 4.85 -2.81 2.84
N VAL A 63 5.98 -2.62 3.53
CA VAL A 63 6.16 -1.55 4.54
C VAL A 63 7.44 -0.80 4.23
N SER A 64 7.32 0.52 4.07
CA SER A 64 8.38 1.43 3.69
C SER A 64 8.55 2.53 4.73
N PHE A 65 9.78 2.73 5.18
CA PHE A 65 10.15 3.81 6.08
C PHE A 65 11.18 4.71 5.42
N PHE A 66 10.91 6.01 5.41
CA PHE A 66 11.76 6.99 4.72
C PHE A 66 11.68 8.36 5.37
N ARG A 67 12.68 9.19 5.08
CA ARG A 67 12.72 10.60 5.45
C ARG A 67 12.32 11.44 4.24
N LEU A 68 11.44 12.41 4.42
CA LEU A 68 11.11 13.38 3.37
C LEU A 68 12.26 14.39 3.24
N GLU A 69 12.66 14.67 2.01
CA GLU A 69 13.73 15.63 1.67
C GLU A 69 13.27 16.51 0.50
N GLY A 70 13.54 17.82 0.55
CA GLY A 70 13.09 18.73 -0.51
C GLY A 70 11.57 18.68 -0.80
N GLU A 71 11.17 19.14 -2.00
CA GLU A 71 9.76 19.21 -2.39
C GLU A 71 9.19 17.91 -2.95
N ARG A 72 10.01 17.03 -3.52
CA ARG A 72 9.56 15.74 -4.09
C ARG A 72 10.49 14.57 -3.78
N ASP A 73 11.57 14.83 -3.06
CA ASP A 73 12.58 13.82 -2.78
C ASP A 73 12.31 13.14 -1.43
N TYR A 74 12.96 12.00 -1.25
CA TYR A 74 12.94 11.27 0.00
C TYR A 74 14.18 10.37 0.08
N ASP A 75 14.67 10.19 1.29
CA ASP A 75 15.72 9.23 1.62
C ASP A 75 15.06 7.95 2.14
N LEU A 76 14.99 6.95 1.27
CA LEU A 76 14.45 5.64 1.56
C LEU A 76 15.35 4.88 2.55
N ARG A 77 14.91 4.75 3.81
CA ARG A 77 15.69 4.08 4.84
C ARG A 77 15.61 2.57 4.72
N LYS A 78 14.40 2.04 4.59
CA LYS A 78 14.18 0.60 4.47
C LYS A 78 12.81 0.30 3.87
N ILE A 79 12.77 -0.79 3.11
CA ILE A 79 11.56 -1.46 2.66
C ILE A 79 11.63 -2.91 3.13
N ILE A 80 10.49 -3.46 3.53
CA ILE A 80 10.26 -4.89 3.66
C ILE A 80 9.00 -5.29 2.89
N SER A 81 8.97 -6.53 2.42
CA SER A 81 7.76 -7.19 1.95
C SER A 81 7.47 -8.37 2.87
N ILE A 82 6.31 -8.32 3.51
CA ILE A 82 5.79 -9.37 4.37
C ILE A 82 5.04 -10.35 3.47
N PRO A 83 5.29 -11.66 3.53
CA PRO A 83 4.63 -12.66 2.67
C PRO A 83 3.20 -12.97 3.13
N LEU A 84 2.50 -11.96 3.65
CA LEU A 84 1.13 -12.02 4.15
C LEU A 84 0.36 -10.83 3.56
N GLY A 85 -0.56 -11.12 2.66
CA GLY A 85 -1.56 -10.19 2.14
C GLY A 85 -2.95 -10.69 2.51
N VAL A 86 -4.00 -9.99 2.03
CA VAL A 86 -5.38 -10.32 2.42
C VAL A 86 -5.82 -11.71 1.96
N VAL A 87 -5.32 -12.20 0.82
CA VAL A 87 -5.66 -13.51 0.27
C VAL A 87 -4.91 -14.60 1.02
N THR A 88 -3.58 -14.49 1.12
CA THR A 88 -2.76 -15.52 1.77
C THR A 88 -3.11 -15.70 3.24
N LEU A 89 -3.37 -14.60 3.96
CA LEU A 89 -3.78 -14.67 5.36
C LEU A 89 -5.21 -15.18 5.52
N ALA A 90 -6.15 -14.83 4.63
CA ALA A 90 -7.50 -15.37 4.67
C ALA A 90 -7.53 -16.88 4.37
N GLU A 91 -6.74 -17.35 3.40
CA GLU A 91 -6.61 -18.77 3.05
C GLU A 91 -6.07 -19.59 4.23
N GLN A 92 -5.09 -19.05 4.98
CA GLN A 92 -4.51 -19.71 6.14
C GLN A 92 -5.49 -19.85 7.32
N PHE A 93 -6.41 -18.91 7.49
CA PHE A 93 -7.31 -18.83 8.67
C PHE A 93 -8.80 -18.99 8.33
N GLY A 94 -9.13 -19.37 7.10
CA GLY A 94 -10.48 -19.76 6.66
C GLY A 94 -11.40 -18.64 6.14
N GLY A 95 -11.03 -17.36 6.31
CA GLY A 95 -11.65 -16.16 5.71
C GLY A 95 -13.13 -15.90 6.07
N LYS A 96 -14.05 -16.80 5.67
CA LYS A 96 -15.50 -16.70 5.90
C LYS A 96 -15.90 -16.82 7.37
N HIS A 97 -15.22 -17.67 8.13
CA HIS A 97 -15.54 -17.96 9.54
C HIS A 97 -14.42 -17.48 10.46
N VAL A 98 -14.37 -16.17 10.69
CA VAL A 98 -13.35 -15.53 11.52
C VAL A 98 -14.03 -14.89 12.72
N GLY A 99 -13.99 -15.58 13.86
CA GLY A 99 -14.41 -15.03 15.15
C GLY A 99 -13.26 -14.31 15.87
N PRO A 100 -13.50 -13.73 17.06
CA PRO A 100 -12.52 -12.92 17.79
C PRO A 100 -11.16 -13.62 18.03
N ALA A 101 -11.17 -14.91 18.39
CA ALA A 101 -9.95 -15.66 18.65
C ALA A 101 -9.12 -15.89 17.38
N ILE A 102 -9.78 -16.18 16.24
CA ILE A 102 -9.11 -16.36 14.95
C ILE A 102 -8.56 -15.01 14.46
N TYR A 103 -9.31 -13.93 14.65
CA TYR A 103 -8.88 -12.59 14.32
C TYR A 103 -7.60 -12.20 15.08
N GLU A 104 -7.55 -12.39 16.40
CA GLU A 104 -6.33 -12.11 17.17
C GLU A 104 -5.16 -13.03 16.76
N ALA A 105 -5.43 -14.28 16.36
CA ALA A 105 -4.40 -15.16 15.81
C ALA A 105 -3.84 -14.63 14.48
N MET A 106 -4.67 -14.08 13.59
CA MET A 106 -4.22 -13.41 12.36
C MET A 106 -3.32 -12.20 12.68
N VAL A 107 -3.68 -11.38 13.68
CA VAL A 107 -2.86 -10.24 14.12
C VAL A 107 -1.50 -10.72 14.69
N ALA A 108 -1.52 -11.80 15.47
CA ALA A 108 -0.33 -12.40 16.04
C ALA A 108 0.60 -12.98 14.96
N GLU A 109 0.06 -13.52 13.86
CA GLU A 109 0.85 -14.06 12.74
C GLU A 109 1.68 -12.97 12.03
N VAL A 110 1.11 -11.76 11.88
CA VAL A 110 1.80 -10.65 11.21
C VAL A 110 2.88 -10.02 12.11
N SER A 111 2.68 -10.05 13.42
CA SER A 111 3.48 -9.31 14.41
C SER A 111 5.00 -9.56 14.36
N PRO A 112 5.50 -10.82 14.25
CA PRO A 112 6.94 -11.10 14.18
C PRO A 112 7.65 -10.48 12.96
N HIS A 113 6.95 -10.27 11.86
CA HIS A 113 7.52 -9.64 10.67
C HIS A 113 7.79 -8.14 10.90
N LEU A 114 6.87 -7.48 11.62
CA LEU A 114 6.98 -6.06 11.97
C LEU A 114 8.04 -5.82 13.04
N GLU A 115 8.22 -6.77 13.97
CA GLU A 115 9.29 -6.70 15.00
C GLU A 115 10.68 -6.63 14.40
N LYS A 116 10.95 -7.47 13.39
CA LYS A 116 12.23 -7.47 12.68
C LYS A 116 12.50 -6.12 12.02
N PHE A 117 11.47 -5.48 11.46
CA PHE A 117 11.59 -4.18 10.82
C PHE A 117 11.83 -3.06 11.84
N GLU A 118 11.09 -3.07 12.95
CA GLU A 118 11.26 -2.10 14.04
C GLU A 118 12.67 -2.18 14.64
N ALA A 119 13.20 -3.38 14.86
CA ALA A 119 14.55 -3.57 15.39
C ALA A 119 15.64 -2.92 14.52
N ILE A 120 15.42 -2.85 13.20
CA ILE A 120 16.36 -2.24 12.24
C ILE A 120 16.19 -0.72 12.20
N CYS A 121 14.95 -0.22 12.16
CA CYS A 121 14.67 1.18 11.86
C CYS A 121 14.48 2.06 13.11
N SER A 122 14.21 1.47 14.29
CA SER A 122 13.90 2.17 15.54
C SER A 122 12.79 3.22 15.38
N ILE A 123 11.71 2.88 14.67
CA ILE A 123 10.63 3.81 14.30
C ILE A 123 9.91 4.31 15.56
N GLY A 124 9.76 3.45 16.58
CA GLY A 124 9.10 3.78 17.84
C GLY A 124 9.66 5.03 18.53
N LYS A 125 10.98 5.22 18.52
CA LYS A 125 11.62 6.42 19.10
C LYS A 125 11.21 7.70 18.37
N ARG A 126 11.06 7.64 17.05
CA ARG A 126 10.65 8.77 16.21
C ARG A 126 9.16 9.06 16.34
N ILE A 127 8.34 8.02 16.54
CA ILE A 127 6.92 8.18 16.87
C ILE A 127 6.76 8.92 18.19
N GLN A 128 7.52 8.55 19.23
CA GLN A 128 7.50 9.25 20.52
C GLN A 128 7.92 10.73 20.41
N ALA A 129 8.79 11.06 19.46
CA ALA A 129 9.18 12.43 19.16
C ALA A 129 8.17 13.20 18.27
N GLY A 130 7.08 12.56 17.83
CA GLY A 130 6.09 13.17 16.94
C GLY A 130 6.57 13.36 15.50
N GLU A 131 7.62 12.63 15.10
CA GLU A 131 8.32 12.84 13.83
C GLU A 131 7.81 11.95 12.67
N VAL A 132 6.87 11.03 12.95
CA VAL A 132 6.40 10.03 12.00
C VAL A 132 4.94 10.26 11.66
N GLN A 133 4.64 10.23 10.36
CA GLN A 133 3.28 10.12 9.85
C GLN A 133 3.08 8.78 9.17
N MET A 134 1.83 8.30 9.16
CA MET A 134 1.47 7.01 8.60
C MET A 134 0.53 7.19 7.41
N LEU A 135 0.79 6.45 6.33
CA LEU A 135 -0.08 6.39 5.17
C LEU A 135 -0.28 4.93 4.76
N GLY A 136 -1.53 4.54 4.58
CA GLY A 136 -1.88 3.22 4.05
C GLY A 136 -2.42 3.36 2.64
N THR A 137 -2.10 2.39 1.78
CA THR A 137 -2.70 2.23 0.45
C THR A 137 -3.43 0.89 0.35
N SER A 138 -4.08 0.65 -0.79
CA SER A 138 -4.82 -0.57 -1.16
C SER A 138 -6.31 -0.63 -0.78
N GLY A 139 -6.95 -1.72 -1.19
CA GLY A 139 -8.37 -2.01 -0.98
C GLY A 139 -8.79 -2.04 0.50
N THR A 140 -7.92 -2.43 1.43
CA THR A 140 -8.27 -2.54 2.86
C THR A 140 -8.56 -1.18 3.47
N VAL A 141 -7.59 -0.28 3.42
CA VAL A 141 -7.71 1.06 4.01
C VAL A 141 -8.74 1.92 3.28
N THR A 142 -8.84 1.79 1.96
CA THR A 142 -9.85 2.52 1.17
C THR A 142 -11.28 2.03 1.44
N THR A 143 -11.45 0.75 1.75
CA THR A 143 -12.75 0.18 2.17
C THR A 143 -13.15 0.69 3.55
N LEU A 144 -12.23 0.65 4.52
CA LEU A 144 -12.47 1.21 5.85
C LEU A 144 -12.75 2.72 5.79
N ALA A 145 -12.08 3.46 4.90
CA ALA A 145 -12.38 4.86 4.66
C ALA A 145 -13.79 5.09 4.12
N GLY A 146 -14.22 4.29 3.13
CA GLY A 146 -15.59 4.36 2.62
C GLY A 146 -16.64 4.06 3.69
N MET A 147 -16.37 3.09 4.56
CA MET A 147 -17.23 2.79 5.72
C MET A 147 -17.26 3.94 6.73
N HIS A 148 -16.09 4.50 7.07
CA HIS A 148 -15.98 5.64 7.98
C HIS A 148 -16.77 6.85 7.51
N LEU A 149 -16.73 7.11 6.20
CA LEU A 149 -17.46 8.20 5.54
C LEU A 149 -18.95 7.89 5.30
N GLY A 150 -19.42 6.68 5.64
CA GLY A 150 -20.80 6.25 5.43
C GLY A 150 -21.22 6.23 3.97
N LEU A 151 -20.31 5.93 3.04
CA LEU A 151 -20.60 5.98 1.62
C LEU A 151 -21.53 4.84 1.20
N PRO A 152 -22.48 5.08 0.28
CA PRO A 152 -23.37 4.03 -0.25
C PRO A 152 -22.66 3.09 -1.24
N ARG A 153 -21.46 3.46 -1.69
CA ARG A 153 -20.55 2.66 -2.51
C ARG A 153 -19.17 3.32 -2.50
N TYR A 154 -18.15 2.59 -2.92
CA TYR A 154 -16.81 3.14 -3.07
C TYR A 154 -16.79 4.38 -4.00
N ASP A 155 -16.19 5.47 -3.52
CA ASP A 155 -15.97 6.71 -4.28
C ASP A 155 -14.55 7.23 -4.00
N ARG A 156 -13.65 7.01 -4.96
CA ARG A 156 -12.25 7.41 -4.90
C ARG A 156 -12.07 8.89 -4.57
N SER A 157 -12.90 9.77 -5.14
CA SER A 157 -12.76 11.22 -4.98
C SER A 157 -13.00 11.69 -3.55
N LYS A 158 -13.74 10.89 -2.77
CA LYS A 158 -14.03 11.14 -1.36
C LYS A 158 -13.08 10.42 -0.41
N VAL A 159 -12.48 9.32 -0.87
CA VAL A 159 -11.61 8.46 -0.04
C VAL A 159 -10.15 8.92 -0.08
N ASP A 160 -9.62 9.28 -1.24
CA ASP A 160 -8.19 9.61 -1.39
C ASP A 160 -7.79 10.82 -0.53
N GLY A 161 -6.72 10.66 0.24
CA GLY A 161 -6.15 11.70 1.09
C GLY A 161 -6.89 11.94 2.40
N THR A 162 -7.95 11.20 2.72
CA THR A 162 -8.67 11.29 4.01
C THR A 162 -7.83 10.75 5.17
N PHE A 163 -8.23 11.06 6.39
CA PHE A 163 -7.59 10.54 7.60
C PHE A 163 -8.52 9.55 8.31
N LEU A 164 -7.94 8.48 8.85
CA LEU A 164 -8.59 7.56 9.76
C LEU A 164 -7.84 7.54 11.09
N GLY A 165 -8.54 7.83 12.18
CA GLY A 165 -8.04 7.64 13.54
C GLY A 165 -8.00 6.15 13.89
N PHE A 166 -7.02 5.74 14.69
CA PHE A 166 -6.89 4.33 15.06
C PHE A 166 -8.09 3.83 15.88
N ASP A 167 -8.71 4.69 16.68
CA ASP A 167 -9.95 4.35 17.40
C ASP A 167 -11.11 4.06 16.44
N GLN A 168 -11.19 4.78 15.32
CA GLN A 168 -12.21 4.57 14.30
C GLN A 168 -11.97 3.26 13.56
N VAL A 169 -10.70 2.98 13.20
CA VAL A 169 -10.29 1.70 12.62
C VAL A 169 -10.67 0.56 13.56
N ASN A 170 -10.29 0.63 14.83
CA ASN A 170 -10.58 -0.38 15.84
C ASN A 170 -12.08 -0.61 16.03
N ALA A 171 -12.88 0.46 16.08
CA ALA A 171 -14.34 0.35 16.20
C ALA A 171 -14.98 -0.34 14.99
N MET A 172 -14.56 0.01 13.77
CA MET A 172 -15.03 -0.63 12.54
C MET A 172 -14.61 -2.10 12.47
N THR A 173 -13.36 -2.41 12.81
CA THR A 173 -12.84 -3.77 12.87
C THR A 173 -13.65 -4.64 13.83
N ARG A 174 -13.89 -4.19 15.07
CA ARG A 174 -14.71 -4.95 16.04
C ARG A 174 -16.10 -5.24 15.50
N ARG A 175 -16.75 -4.23 14.91
CA ARG A 175 -18.06 -4.40 14.26
C ARG A 175 -18.01 -5.46 13.15
N LEU A 176 -16.94 -5.49 12.34
CA LEU A 176 -16.80 -6.47 11.27
C LEU A 176 -16.54 -7.89 11.78
N VAL A 177 -15.84 -8.03 12.90
CA VAL A 177 -15.60 -9.32 13.58
C VAL A 177 -16.92 -9.90 14.14
N ASP A 178 -17.82 -9.03 14.61
CA ASP A 178 -19.13 -9.45 15.14
C ASP A 178 -20.14 -9.84 14.05
N LEU A 179 -19.89 -9.48 12.79
CA LEU A 179 -20.73 -9.86 11.66
C LEU A 179 -20.35 -11.25 11.14
N ASP A 180 -21.31 -11.95 10.55
CA ASP A 180 -21.04 -13.13 9.73
C ASP A 180 -20.66 -12.72 8.30
N TYR A 181 -20.40 -13.71 7.44
CA TYR A 181 -20.08 -13.45 6.03
C TYR A 181 -21.17 -12.64 5.32
N ALA A 182 -22.44 -12.96 5.54
CA ALA A 182 -23.56 -12.26 4.90
C ALA A 182 -23.64 -10.79 5.36
N GLY A 183 -23.47 -10.53 6.65
CA GLY A 183 -23.43 -9.19 7.22
C GLY A 183 -22.26 -8.36 6.73
N ARG A 184 -21.08 -8.97 6.54
CA ARG A 184 -19.93 -8.31 5.90
C ARG A 184 -20.17 -8.04 4.42
N ALA A 185 -20.71 -8.99 3.68
CA ALA A 185 -21.04 -8.84 2.26
C ALA A 185 -22.10 -7.76 2.00
N ALA A 186 -23.01 -7.54 2.95
CA ALA A 186 -24.02 -6.50 2.90
C ALA A 186 -23.48 -5.09 3.19
N GLN A 187 -22.22 -4.94 3.64
CA GLN A 187 -21.63 -3.61 3.85
C GLN A 187 -21.39 -2.93 2.49
N PRO A 188 -21.87 -1.69 2.28
CA PRO A 188 -21.86 -1.02 0.97
C PRO A 188 -20.47 -0.90 0.32
N CYS A 189 -19.43 -0.73 1.12
CA CYS A 189 -18.05 -0.60 0.64
C CYS A 189 -17.29 -1.93 0.60
N ILE A 190 -17.83 -3.06 1.05
CA ILE A 190 -17.12 -4.36 1.06
C ILE A 190 -17.56 -5.19 -0.15
N GLY A 191 -18.85 -5.51 -0.23
CA GLY A 191 -19.42 -6.39 -1.25
C GLY A 191 -19.07 -7.88 -1.06
N GLN A 192 -19.65 -8.74 -1.89
CA GLN A 192 -19.49 -10.20 -1.79
C GLN A 192 -18.04 -10.65 -2.05
N ASP A 193 -17.38 -10.05 -3.04
CA ASP A 193 -16.02 -10.45 -3.50
C ASP A 193 -14.92 -10.19 -2.45
N ARG A 194 -15.21 -9.43 -1.40
CA ARG A 194 -14.23 -9.06 -0.35
C ARG A 194 -14.66 -9.45 1.06
N ALA A 195 -15.85 -10.03 1.23
CA ALA A 195 -16.41 -10.31 2.55
C ALA A 195 -15.65 -11.39 3.35
N ASP A 196 -14.94 -12.27 2.65
CA ASP A 196 -14.04 -13.29 3.20
C ASP A 196 -12.59 -12.80 3.38
N LEU A 197 -12.21 -11.69 2.73
CA LEU A 197 -10.87 -11.11 2.78
C LEU A 197 -10.74 -9.93 3.76
N VAL A 198 -11.84 -9.22 4.03
CA VAL A 198 -11.79 -7.94 4.75
C VAL A 198 -11.21 -8.07 6.17
N LEU A 199 -11.48 -9.17 6.87
CA LEU A 199 -10.96 -9.37 8.23
C LEU A 199 -9.46 -9.67 8.25
N ALA A 200 -8.94 -10.35 7.23
CA ALA A 200 -7.49 -10.54 7.08
C ALA A 200 -6.80 -9.19 6.84
N GLY A 201 -7.37 -8.33 5.97
CA GLY A 201 -6.87 -6.97 5.78
C GLY A 201 -6.90 -6.14 7.07
N CYS A 202 -8.00 -6.21 7.84
CA CYS A 202 -8.09 -5.54 9.12
C CYS A 202 -7.04 -6.05 10.12
N ALA A 203 -6.77 -7.35 10.16
CA ALA A 203 -5.78 -7.93 11.06
C ALA A 203 -4.35 -7.47 10.73
N ILE A 204 -4.00 -7.38 9.44
CA ILE A 204 -2.70 -6.82 9.00
C ILE A 204 -2.59 -5.36 9.42
N LEU A 205 -3.63 -4.55 9.16
CA LEU A 205 -3.66 -3.15 9.55
C LEU A 205 -3.55 -2.97 11.07
N ASP A 206 -4.27 -3.78 11.84
CA ASP A 206 -4.26 -3.75 13.30
C ASP A 206 -2.86 -4.11 13.85
N ALA A 207 -2.20 -5.13 13.29
CA ALA A 207 -0.81 -5.44 13.65
C ALA A 207 0.14 -4.26 13.38
N ILE A 208 0.00 -3.56 12.25
CA ILE A 208 0.78 -2.36 11.90
C ILE A 208 0.49 -1.23 12.89
N CYS A 209 -0.78 -0.95 13.18
CA CYS A 209 -1.20 0.10 14.12
C CYS A 209 -0.73 -0.17 15.55
N ARG A 210 -0.80 -1.43 16.01
CA ARG A 210 -0.29 -1.86 17.33
C ARG A 210 1.23 -1.73 17.42
N ARG A 211 1.96 -2.04 16.33
CA ARG A 211 3.42 -1.90 16.29
C ARG A 211 3.87 -0.43 16.31
N TRP A 212 3.17 0.42 15.55
CA TRP A 212 3.53 1.82 15.36
C TRP A 212 2.35 2.74 15.68
N PRO A 213 2.15 3.10 16.97
CA PRO A 213 1.00 3.85 17.45
C PRO A 213 1.06 5.35 17.10
N VAL A 214 1.03 5.69 15.80
CA VAL A 214 1.02 7.08 15.29
C VAL A 214 -0.32 7.79 15.57
N GLY A 215 -1.37 7.02 15.88
CA GLY A 215 -2.69 7.51 16.31
C GLY A 215 -3.68 7.78 15.17
N ARG A 216 -3.18 8.06 13.96
CA ARG A 216 -3.98 8.14 12.74
C ARG A 216 -3.17 7.76 11.51
N LEU A 217 -3.84 7.36 10.44
CA LEU A 217 -3.24 7.15 9.13
C LEU A 217 -3.95 7.99 8.07
N ARG A 218 -3.20 8.40 7.05
CA ARG A 218 -3.76 8.97 5.82
C ARG A 218 -4.05 7.84 4.83
N VAL A 219 -5.20 7.91 4.16
CA VAL A 219 -5.63 6.90 3.19
C VAL A 219 -5.17 7.37 1.81
N GLY A 220 -4.38 6.55 1.13
CA GLY A 220 -4.04 6.75 -0.28
C GLY A 220 -4.84 5.78 -1.15
N ASP A 221 -5.62 6.30 -2.10
CA ASP A 221 -6.01 5.52 -3.28
C ASP A 221 -4.99 5.77 -4.40
N ARG A 222 -3.72 5.77 -4.03
CA ARG A 222 -2.57 5.94 -4.91
C ARG A 222 -1.57 4.84 -4.60
N GLY A 223 -0.72 4.52 -5.55
CA GLY A 223 0.33 3.53 -5.36
C GLY A 223 1.18 3.43 -6.62
N VAL A 224 1.42 2.20 -7.05
CA VAL A 224 2.29 1.88 -8.19
C VAL A 224 1.89 2.65 -9.45
N ARG A 225 0.58 2.75 -9.76
CA ARG A 225 0.08 3.45 -10.95
C ARG A 225 0.50 4.92 -10.99
N GLU A 226 0.30 5.63 -9.88
CA GLU A 226 0.69 7.03 -9.74
C GLU A 226 2.21 7.18 -9.69
N GLY A 227 2.92 6.25 -9.06
CA GLY A 227 4.39 6.19 -9.08
C GLY A 227 4.96 6.12 -10.49
N ILE A 228 4.42 5.22 -11.33
CA ILE A 228 4.79 5.10 -12.74
C ILE A 228 4.51 6.41 -13.47
N LEU A 229 3.31 6.98 -13.30
CA LEU A 229 2.93 8.24 -13.95
C LEU A 229 3.89 9.39 -13.58
N PHE A 230 4.23 9.53 -12.30
CA PHE A 230 5.17 10.55 -11.86
C PHE A 230 6.59 10.31 -12.39
N GLY A 231 7.03 9.05 -12.46
CA GLY A 231 8.31 8.67 -13.09
C GLY A 231 8.36 9.06 -14.56
N LEU A 232 7.32 8.75 -15.33
CA LEU A 232 7.22 9.10 -16.76
C LEU A 232 7.20 10.62 -16.97
N LEU A 233 6.47 11.37 -16.13
CA LEU A 233 6.44 12.83 -16.19
C LEU A 233 7.82 13.45 -15.90
N ALA A 234 8.54 12.93 -14.90
CA ALA A 234 9.89 13.40 -14.58
C ALA A 234 10.89 13.14 -15.72
N GLN A 235 10.83 11.96 -16.36
CA GLN A 235 11.64 11.64 -17.54
C GLN A 235 11.33 12.56 -18.73
N HIS A 236 10.06 12.87 -18.96
CA HIS A 236 9.63 13.79 -20.02
C HIS A 236 10.08 15.24 -19.75
N GLU A 237 10.03 15.71 -18.50
CA GLU A 237 10.55 17.03 -18.13
C GLU A 237 12.07 17.10 -18.28
N ALA A 238 12.80 16.05 -17.91
CA ALA A 238 14.25 15.97 -18.05
C ALA A 238 14.70 15.99 -19.53
N THR A 239 13.96 15.32 -20.41
CA THR A 239 14.23 15.34 -21.86
C THR A 239 13.93 16.69 -22.50
N ARG A 240 12.90 17.42 -22.04
CA ARG A 240 12.63 18.81 -22.47
C ARG A 240 13.67 19.83 -21.99
N ARG A 241 14.31 19.60 -20.84
CA ARG A 241 15.32 20.51 -20.27
C ARG A 241 16.73 20.33 -20.86
N ARG A 242 16.97 19.33 -21.71
CA ARG A 242 18.23 19.22 -22.47
C ARG A 242 18.22 20.21 -23.64
N PRO A 243 19.09 21.25 -23.67
CA PRO A 243 19.17 22.13 -24.84
C PRO A 243 19.68 21.33 -26.04
N ALA A 244 19.04 21.48 -27.19
CA ALA A 244 19.51 20.95 -28.46
C ALA A 244 20.86 21.60 -28.83
N HIS A 245 21.96 21.05 -28.33
CA HIS A 245 23.30 21.39 -28.83
C HIS A 245 23.52 20.69 -30.16
N GLY A 246 23.00 21.31 -31.22
CA GLY A 246 23.49 21.10 -32.57
C GLY A 246 24.92 21.64 -32.66
N TYR A 247 25.91 20.79 -32.40
CA TYR A 247 27.28 21.08 -32.79
C TYR A 247 27.44 20.83 -34.29
N HIS A 248 27.33 21.91 -35.07
CA HIS A 248 28.05 22.01 -36.34
C HIS A 248 29.55 21.95 -36.03
N ARG A 249 30.20 20.82 -36.33
CA ARG A 249 31.64 20.82 -36.63
C ARG A 249 31.79 20.87 -38.14
N ILE A 250 32.06 22.08 -38.61
CA ILE A 250 32.66 22.35 -39.92
C ILE A 250 34.06 21.71 -39.89
N ALA A 251 34.34 20.83 -40.85
CA ALA A 251 35.68 20.39 -41.16
C ALA A 251 36.41 21.54 -41.88
N LEU A 252 37.57 21.94 -41.37
CA LEU A 252 38.54 22.74 -42.11
C LEU A 252 39.95 22.19 -41.83
N GLN A 253 40.55 21.73 -42.95
CA GLN A 253 41.94 21.37 -43.29
C GLN A 253 42.83 20.70 -42.23
#